data_AF-Q75EM5-F1
#
_entry.id   AF-Q75EM5-F1
#
_cell.length_a   1.000
_cell.length_b   1.000
_cell.length_c   1.000
_cell.angle_alpha   90.00
_cell.angle_beta   90.00
_cell.angle_gamma   90.00
#
_symmetry.space_group_name_H-M   'P 1'
#
loop_
_entity.id
_entity.type
_entity.pdbx_description
1 polymer ?
#
loop_
_entity_poly.entity_id
_entity_poly.type
_entity_poly.pdbx_seq_one_letter_code
_entity_poly.pdbx_strand_id
1 'polypeptide(L)'
;MVAPARNSDHLRSKGNDLYSKGEYETAVLYYKNASLAEPSNPVHLANMSMALLKLERWEDALSACDRALEIMKKGPVTDDKILQKVQWRKKLAHEHLAGTERDIKSTAQNVEARYCAIPIEEFDDLPTELQEL
;
A
#
# COMPACT_ATOMS: atom_id res chain seq x y z
N MET A 1 -12.18 -32.26 -2.64
CA MET A 1 -11.52 -32.11 -3.95
C MET A 1 -10.56 -30.92 -3.85
N VAL A 2 -9.26 -31.16 -3.65
CA VAL A 2 -8.25 -30.09 -3.52
C VAL A 2 -7.45 -30.06 -4.81
N ALA A 3 -7.77 -29.13 -5.72
CA ALA A 3 -6.89 -28.82 -6.84
C ALA A 3 -7.01 -27.34 -7.26
N PRO A 4 -6.28 -26.43 -6.58
CA PRO A 4 -5.85 -25.18 -7.21
C PRO A 4 -4.32 -24.91 -7.17
N ALA A 5 -3.51 -25.82 -6.61
CA ALA A 5 -2.05 -25.63 -6.47
C ALA A 5 -1.32 -25.49 -7.82
N ARG A 6 -1.78 -26.18 -8.87
CA ARG A 6 -1.14 -26.12 -10.19
C ARG A 6 -1.29 -24.77 -10.88
N ASN A 7 -2.29 -23.98 -10.47
CA ASN A 7 -2.54 -22.65 -11.03
C ASN A 7 -1.88 -21.54 -10.20
N SER A 8 -1.82 -21.67 -8.86
CA SER A 8 -1.20 -20.66 -7.99
C SER A 8 0.30 -20.48 -8.28
N ASP A 9 1.03 -21.58 -8.44
CA ASP A 9 2.47 -21.53 -8.77
C ASP A 9 2.75 -20.96 -10.17
N HIS A 10 1.90 -21.29 -11.15
CA HIS A 10 1.99 -20.72 -12.50
C HIS A 10 1.75 -19.21 -12.49
N LEU A 11 0.71 -18.76 -11.76
CA LEU A 11 0.40 -17.34 -11.57
C LEU A 11 1.55 -16.62 -10.85
N ARG A 12 2.15 -17.26 -9.84
CA ARG A 12 3.34 -16.74 -9.15
C ARG A 12 4.52 -16.61 -10.09
N SER A 13 4.80 -17.63 -10.91
CA SER A 13 5.91 -17.58 -11.87
C SER A 13 5.70 -16.47 -12.90
N LYS A 14 4.50 -16.34 -13.46
CA LYS A 14 4.15 -15.22 -14.35
C LYS A 14 4.32 -13.86 -13.67
N GLY A 15 3.90 -13.75 -12.41
CA GLY A 15 4.11 -12.54 -11.61
C GLY A 15 5.60 -12.22 -11.44
N ASN A 16 6.45 -13.23 -11.23
CA ASN A 16 7.89 -13.06 -11.13
C ASN A 16 8.49 -12.60 -12.47
N ASP A 17 8.06 -13.18 -13.58
CA ASP A 17 8.53 -12.78 -14.91
C ASP A 17 8.19 -11.32 -15.21
N LEU A 18 6.97 -10.89 -14.88
CA LEU A 18 6.53 -9.50 -15.01
C LEU A 18 7.28 -8.56 -14.06
N TYR A 19 7.53 -9.00 -12.83
CA TYR A 19 8.33 -8.26 -11.86
C TYR A 19 9.75 -8.02 -12.38
N SER A 20 10.38 -9.03 -12.98
CA SER A 20 11.70 -8.92 -13.62
C SER A 20 11.70 -8.01 -14.84
N LYS A 21 10.56 -7.87 -15.53
CA LYS A 21 10.37 -6.90 -16.64
C LYS A 21 10.10 -5.47 -16.17
N GLY A 22 9.93 -5.24 -14.86
CA GLY A 22 9.56 -3.94 -14.29
C GLY A 22 8.06 -3.64 -14.34
N GLU A 23 7.23 -4.59 -14.79
CA GLU A 23 5.77 -4.46 -14.82
C GLU A 23 5.17 -4.81 -13.46
N TYR A 24 5.43 -3.96 -12.46
CA TYR A 24 5.05 -4.25 -11.08
C TYR A 24 3.53 -4.26 -10.85
N GLU A 25 2.77 -3.38 -11.51
CA GLU A 25 1.30 -3.33 -11.36
C GLU A 25 0.65 -4.62 -11.84
N THR A 26 1.04 -5.08 -13.04
CA THR A 26 0.57 -6.34 -13.60
C THR A 26 1.02 -7.51 -12.72
N ALA A 27 2.26 -7.51 -12.22
CA ALA A 27 2.75 -8.53 -11.31
C ALA A 27 1.90 -8.64 -10.04
N VAL A 28 1.49 -7.50 -9.45
CA VAL A 28 0.59 -7.46 -8.29
C VAL A 28 -0.75 -8.16 -8.58
N LEU A 29 -1.34 -7.94 -9.75
CA LEU A 29 -2.57 -8.62 -10.19
C LEU A 29 -2.39 -10.15 -10.25
N TYR A 30 -1.27 -10.62 -10.81
CA TYR A 30 -0.98 -12.06 -10.87
C TYR A 30 -0.76 -12.66 -9.48
N TYR A 31 -0.04 -11.98 -8.58
CA TYR A 31 0.13 -12.44 -7.20
C TYR A 31 -1.19 -12.43 -6.42
N LYS A 32 -2.05 -11.44 -6.65
CA LYS A 32 -3.40 -11.39 -6.07
C LYS A 32 -4.22 -12.60 -6.52
N ASN A 33 -4.23 -12.91 -7.81
CA ASN A 33 -4.90 -14.10 -8.34
C ASN A 33 -4.30 -15.39 -7.76
N ALA A 34 -2.97 -15.46 -7.60
CA ALA A 34 -2.32 -16.59 -6.94
C ALA A 34 -2.77 -16.74 -5.47
N SER A 35 -2.92 -15.63 -4.74
CA SER A 35 -3.41 -15.63 -3.35
C SER A 35 -4.88 -16.03 -3.23
N LEU A 36 -5.70 -15.78 -4.26
CA LEU A 36 -7.09 -16.24 -4.31
C LEU A 36 -7.17 -17.75 -4.62
N ALA A 37 -6.26 -18.25 -5.46
CA ALA A 37 -6.15 -19.68 -5.75
C ALA A 37 -5.63 -20.46 -4.54
N GLU A 38 -4.68 -19.90 -3.80
CA GLU A 38 -4.09 -20.53 -2.61
C GLU A 38 -3.96 -19.52 -1.45
N PRO A 39 -5.05 -19.30 -0.69
CA PRO A 39 -5.06 -18.34 0.41
C PRO A 39 -4.24 -18.79 1.63
N SER A 40 -3.86 -20.06 1.67
CA SER A 40 -3.05 -20.63 2.75
C SER A 40 -1.55 -20.39 2.57
N ASN A 41 -1.11 -19.88 1.42
CA ASN A 41 0.30 -19.72 1.12
C ASN A 41 0.76 -18.25 1.27
N PRO A 42 1.60 -17.95 2.28
CA PRO A 42 2.04 -16.57 2.53
C PRO A 42 3.04 -16.06 1.48
N VAL A 43 3.64 -16.94 0.67
CA VAL A 43 4.63 -16.55 -0.36
C VAL A 43 4.02 -15.62 -1.41
N HIS A 44 2.76 -15.83 -1.81
CA HIS A 44 2.08 -15.00 -2.80
C HIS A 44 1.92 -13.56 -2.30
N LEU A 45 1.48 -13.40 -1.04
CA LEU A 45 1.34 -12.09 -0.41
C LEU A 45 2.69 -11.42 -0.15
N ALA A 46 3.72 -12.21 0.21
CA ALA A 46 5.07 -11.69 0.35
C ALA A 46 5.62 -11.15 -1.00
N ASN A 47 5.41 -11.86 -2.11
CA ASN A 47 5.83 -11.38 -3.43
C ASN A 47 5.01 -10.15 -3.87
N MET A 48 3.71 -10.14 -3.58
CA MET A 48 2.84 -8.98 -3.80
C MET A 48 3.34 -7.75 -3.04
N SER A 49 3.69 -7.87 -1.75
CA SER A 49 4.21 -6.75 -0.97
C SER A 49 5.52 -6.20 -1.52
N MET A 50 6.39 -7.06 -2.06
CA MET A 50 7.61 -6.62 -2.73
C MET A 50 7.34 -5.80 -4.00
N ALA A 51 6.37 -6.23 -4.81
CA ALA A 51 5.97 -5.48 -6.00
C ALA A 51 5.30 -4.14 -5.65
N LEU A 52 4.50 -4.10 -4.59
CA LEU A 52 3.88 -2.87 -4.09
C LEU A 52 4.92 -1.87 -3.53
N LEU A 53 5.96 -2.36 -2.85
CA LEU A 53 7.09 -1.52 -2.43
C LEU A 53 7.82 -0.88 -3.62
N LYS A 54 7.95 -1.61 -4.74
CA LYS A 54 8.55 -1.07 -5.97
C LYS A 54 7.68 -0.02 -6.65
N LEU A 55 6.37 -0.05 -6.41
CA LEU A 55 5.41 0.95 -6.86
C LEU A 55 5.24 2.11 -5.87
N GLU A 56 6.00 2.14 -4.78
CA GLU A 56 5.88 3.13 -3.70
C GLU A 56 4.47 3.16 -3.07
N ARG A 57 3.70 2.08 -3.22
CA ARG A 57 2.37 1.91 -2.60
C ARG A 57 2.53 1.33 -1.20
N TRP A 58 3.04 2.16 -0.30
CA TRP A 58 3.44 1.76 1.04
C TRP A 58 2.27 1.19 1.87
N GLU A 59 1.09 1.82 1.83
CA GLU A 59 -0.08 1.37 2.58
C GLU A 59 -0.57 -0.01 2.15
N ASP A 60 -0.68 -0.24 0.84
CA ASP A 60 -1.06 -1.55 0.29
C ASP A 60 -0.01 -2.62 0.60
N ALA A 61 1.28 -2.25 0.56
CA ALA A 61 2.37 -3.15 0.92
C ALA A 61 2.29 -3.58 2.39
N LEU A 62 1.95 -2.66 3.30
CA LEU A 62 1.70 -2.97 4.71
C LEU A 62 0.53 -3.95 4.87
N SER A 63 -0.60 -3.67 4.23
CA SER A 63 -1.77 -4.54 4.27
C SER A 63 -1.45 -5.96 3.77
N ALA A 64 -0.69 -6.08 2.67
CA ALA A 64 -0.25 -7.36 2.16
C ALA A 64 0.70 -8.09 3.13
N CYS A 65 1.64 -7.37 3.76
CA CYS A 65 2.53 -7.93 4.78
C CYS A 65 1.75 -8.41 6.01
N ASP A 66 0.78 -7.65 6.51
CA ASP A 66 -0.04 -8.04 7.66
C ASP A 66 -0.85 -9.30 7.39
N ARG A 67 -1.50 -9.37 6.23
CA ARG A 67 -2.21 -10.59 5.81
C ARG A 67 -1.27 -11.80 5.70
N ALA A 68 -0.06 -11.61 5.19
CA ALA A 68 0.94 -12.68 5.13
C ALA A 68 1.31 -13.17 6.52
N LEU A 69 1.55 -12.26 7.48
CA LEU A 69 1.87 -12.59 8.86
C LEU A 69 0.72 -13.33 9.56
N GLU A 70 -0.53 -12.93 9.32
CA GLU A 70 -1.71 -13.61 9.86
C GLU A 70 -1.81 -15.06 9.37
N ILE A 71 -1.55 -15.30 8.08
CA ILE A 71 -1.55 -16.64 7.51
C ILE A 71 -0.40 -17.47 8.08
N MET A 72 0.80 -16.90 8.19
CA MET A 72 1.95 -17.58 8.79
C MET A 72 1.73 -17.95 10.26
N LYS A 73 1.01 -17.10 11.01
CA LYS A 73 0.66 -17.36 12.41
C LYS A 73 -0.38 -18.48 12.55
N LYS A 74 -1.30 -18.60 11.59
CA LYS A 74 -2.37 -19.62 11.60
C LYS A 74 -1.95 -20.94 10.97
N GLY A 75 -0.99 -20.92 10.05
CA GLY A 75 -0.47 -22.08 9.33
C GLY A 75 0.61 -22.85 10.08
N PRO A 76 1.09 -23.98 9.52
CA PRO A 76 2.26 -24.67 10.04
C PRO A 76 3.49 -23.76 9.96
N VAL A 77 4.47 -24.00 10.84
CA VAL A 77 5.73 -23.24 10.95
C VAL A 77 6.31 -23.01 9.55
N THR A 78 6.21 -21.77 9.09
CA THR A 78 6.68 -21.33 7.77
C THR A 78 8.16 -20.97 7.87
N ASP A 79 8.91 -21.13 6.77
CA ASP A 79 10.33 -20.79 6.69
C ASP A 79 10.64 -19.44 7.35
N ASP A 80 11.53 -19.43 8.34
CA ASP A 80 11.98 -18.22 9.05
C ASP A 80 12.43 -17.12 8.08
N LYS A 81 13.00 -17.49 6.94
CA LYS A 81 13.44 -16.56 5.90
C LYS A 81 12.30 -15.73 5.30
N ILE A 82 11.12 -16.33 5.11
CA ILE A 82 9.96 -15.62 4.56
C ILE A 82 9.47 -14.63 5.61
N LEU A 83 9.43 -15.04 6.88
CA LEU A 83 9.01 -14.19 7.99
C LEU A 83 9.89 -12.94 8.09
N GLN A 84 11.21 -13.14 8.10
CA GLN A 84 12.18 -12.05 8.15
C GLN A 84 12.03 -11.09 6.97
N LYS A 85 11.80 -11.61 5.75
CA LYS A 85 11.56 -10.77 4.56
C LYS A 85 10.29 -9.93 4.70
N VAL A 86 9.18 -10.53 5.15
CA VAL A 86 7.90 -9.83 5.32
C VAL A 86 8.02 -8.75 6.40
N GLN A 87 8.67 -9.06 7.53
CA GLN A 87 8.90 -8.09 8.60
C GLN A 87 9.79 -6.93 8.14
N TRP A 88 10.87 -7.21 7.42
CA TRP A 88 11.75 -6.18 6.86
C TRP A 88 11.00 -5.27 5.89
N ARG A 89 10.20 -5.85 4.98
CA ARG A 89 9.35 -5.10 4.03
C ARG A 89 8.32 -4.24 4.74
N LYS A 90 7.68 -4.76 5.78
CA LYS A 90 6.70 -4.02 6.59
C LYS A 90 7.36 -2.83 7.29
N LYS A 91 8.53 -3.03 7.90
CA LYS A 91 9.30 -1.95 8.54
C LYS A 91 9.67 -0.87 7.54
N LEU A 92 10.16 -1.26 6.36
CA LEU A 92 10.53 -0.34 5.30
C LEU A 92 9.34 0.53 4.86
N ALA A 93 8.16 -0.07 4.62
CA ALA A 93 6.97 0.69 4.26
C ALA A 93 6.54 1.68 5.36
N HIS A 94 6.59 1.28 6.63
CA HIS A 94 6.31 2.20 7.75
C HIS A 94 7.29 3.37 7.83
N GLU A 95 8.57 3.14 7.56
CA GLU A 95 9.59 4.19 7.58
C GLU A 95 9.34 5.24 6.48
N HIS A 96 9.00 4.81 5.27
CA HIS A 96 8.63 5.72 4.19
C HIS A 96 7.35 6.50 4.49
N LEU A 97 6.31 5.84 5.03
CA LEU A 97 5.07 6.51 5.44
C LEU A 97 5.30 7.54 6.55
N ALA A 98 6.03 7.18 7.60
CA ALA A 98 6.35 8.09 8.69
C ALA A 98 7.19 9.29 8.21
N GLY A 99 8.03 9.11 7.19
CA GLY A 99 8.69 10.21 6.49
C GLY A 99 7.68 11.16 5.87
N THR A 100 6.79 10.63 5.01
CA THR A 100 5.76 11.45 4.34
C THR A 100 4.84 12.18 5.31
N GLU A 101 4.45 11.55 6.42
CA GLU A 101 3.60 12.19 7.43
C GLU A 101 4.30 13.36 8.14
N ARG A 102 5.62 13.28 8.36
CA ARG A 102 6.39 14.41 8.92
C ARG A 102 6.46 15.57 7.93
N ASP A 103 6.68 15.27 6.66
CA ASP A 103 6.75 16.28 5.59
C ASP A 103 5.39 16.98 5.40
N ILE A 104 4.29 16.22 5.42
CA ILE A 104 2.92 16.77 5.36
C ILE A 104 2.63 17.63 6.58
N LYS A 105 2.94 17.18 7.81
CA LYS A 105 2.70 17.98 9.02
C LYS A 105 3.51 19.27 9.03
N SER A 106 4.78 19.21 8.63
CA SER A 106 5.64 20.40 8.51
C SER A 106 5.11 21.37 7.46
N THR A 107 4.69 20.86 6.30
CA THR A 107 4.09 21.67 5.23
C THR A 107 2.76 22.26 5.68
N ALA A 108 1.89 21.48 6.32
CA ALA A 108 0.57 21.91 6.80
C ALA A 108 0.69 23.02 7.86
N GLN A 109 1.60 22.90 8.83
CA GLN A 109 1.90 23.99 9.78
C GLN A 109 2.34 25.27 9.07
N ASN A 110 3.13 25.14 8.00
CA ASN A 110 3.63 26.29 7.24
C ASN A 110 2.54 26.94 6.37
N VAL A 111 1.59 26.15 5.89
CA VAL A 111 0.42 26.61 5.12
C VAL A 111 -0.60 27.28 6.05
N GLU A 112 -0.91 26.67 7.19
CA GLU A 112 -1.81 27.23 8.21
C GLU A 112 -1.26 28.57 8.75
N ALA A 113 0.05 28.67 8.98
CA ALA A 113 0.70 29.94 9.33
C ALA A 113 0.58 31.01 8.23
N ARG A 114 0.53 30.63 6.94
CA ARG A 114 0.33 31.57 5.83
C ARG A 114 -1.10 32.08 5.71
N TYR A 115 -2.10 31.26 6.02
CA TYR A 115 -3.51 31.64 5.91
C TYR A 115 -4.07 32.31 7.17
N CYS A 116 -3.46 32.11 8.34
CA CYS A 116 -3.86 32.80 9.57
C CYS A 116 -3.45 34.30 9.61
N ALA A 117 -2.64 34.75 8.64
CA ALA A 117 -2.15 36.13 8.55
C ALA A 117 -2.91 36.99 7.52
N ILE A 118 -3.95 36.46 6.88
CA ILE A 118 -4.83 37.28 6.04
C ILE A 118 -5.91 37.83 6.99
N PRO A 119 -5.87 39.12 7.37
CA PRO A 119 -7.01 39.71 8.05
C PRO A 119 -8.21 39.57 7.12
N ILE A 120 -9.21 38.82 7.58
CA ILE A 120 -10.53 38.85 6.98
C ILE A 120 -11.04 40.26 7.30
N GLU A 121 -10.82 41.21 6.41
CA GLU A 121 -11.64 42.42 6.42
C GLU A 121 -13.05 41.93 6.15
N GLU A 122 -13.92 42.03 7.16
CA GLU A 122 -15.36 41.91 6.99
C GLU A 122 -15.74 42.87 5.87
N PHE A 123 -16.01 42.33 4.68
CA PHE A 123 -16.68 43.05 3.61
C PHE A 123 -18.16 43.13 4.03
N ASP A 124 -18.43 43.96 5.03
CA ASP A 124 -19.75 44.52 5.26
C ASP A 124 -20.10 45.37 4.02
N ASP A 125 -21.37 45.28 3.61
CA ASP A 125 -21.98 45.90 2.43
C ASP A 125 -21.72 45.22 1.06
N LEU A 126 -22.43 44.10 0.84
CA LEU A 126 -22.90 43.78 -0.50
C LEU A 126 -23.94 44.84 -0.90
N PRO A 127 -23.75 45.63 -1.98
CA PRO A 127 -24.77 46.57 -2.43
C PRO A 127 -26.06 45.83 -2.76
N THR A 128 -27.19 46.35 -2.28
CA THR A 128 -28.57 45.82 -2.35
C THR A 128 -29.08 45.56 -3.78
N GLU A 129 -28.27 45.75 -4.82
CA GLU A 129 -28.65 45.69 -6.24
C GLU A 129 -28.74 44.27 -6.81
N LEU A 130 -28.52 43.22 -6.01
CA LEU A 130 -28.63 41.81 -6.43
C LEU A 130 -29.72 41.02 -5.68
N GLN A 131 -30.69 41.70 -5.07
CA GLN A 131 -31.83 41.04 -4.39
C GLN A 131 -33.11 40.94 -5.23
N GLU A 132 -33.12 41.46 -6.46
CA GLU A 132 -34.25 41.32 -7.40
C GLU A 132 -33.79 40.83 -8.78
N LEU A 133 -33.73 39.51 -8.95
CA LEU A 133 -33.85 38.81 -10.23
C LEU A 133 -34.38 37.38 -10.01
#